data_AF-A0A7V3EMX7-F1
#
_entry.id   AF-A0A7V3EMX7-F1
#
_cell.length_a   1.000
_cell.length_b   1.000
_cell.length_c   1.000
_cell.angle_alpha   90.00
_cell.angle_beta   90.00
_cell.angle_gamma   90.00
#
_symmetry.space_group_name_H-M   'P 1'
#
loop_
_entity.id
_entity.type
_entity.pdbx_description
1 polymer ?
#
loop_
_entity_poly.entity_id
_entity_poly.type
_entity_poly.pdbx_seq_one_letter_code
_entity_poly.pdbx_strand_id
1 'polypeptide(L)'
;MSGSVCVNHPNQAAVARCVTCNKPVCSSCAVKASGKTFCSGNCRDNHAKFAGYKESKEGLIASLMSYAKLIVALAVIGAIAVFVGAKVLHLGFCQSILKIFGF
;
A
#
# COMPACT_ATOMS: atom_id res chain seq x y z
N MET A 1 6.31 -3.15 -35.88
CA MET A 1 5.24 -3.66 -35.00
C MET A 1 4.91 -5.08 -35.44
N SER A 2 5.33 -6.10 -34.70
CA SER A 2 4.98 -7.50 -35.03
C SER A 2 3.47 -7.66 -34.87
N GLY A 3 2.75 -7.70 -36.00
CA GLY A 3 1.29 -7.82 -36.03
C GLY A 3 0.88 -9.14 -35.38
N SER A 4 0.36 -9.08 -34.16
CA SER A 4 -0.23 -10.25 -33.52
C SER A 4 -1.58 -10.56 -34.19
N VAL A 5 -1.88 -11.84 -34.42
CA VAL A 5 -3.20 -12.28 -34.90
C VAL A 5 -4.18 -12.39 -33.74
N CYS A 6 -5.47 -12.28 -34.02
CA CYS A 6 -6.51 -12.47 -33.02
C CYS A 6 -6.48 -13.92 -32.50
N VAL A 7 -6.54 -14.09 -31.18
CA VAL A 7 -6.55 -15.44 -30.56
C VAL A 7 -7.76 -16.27 -30.96
N ASN A 8 -8.88 -15.61 -31.27
CA ASN A 8 -10.12 -16.29 -31.67
C ASN A 8 -10.21 -16.46 -33.19
N HIS A 9 -9.52 -15.59 -33.96
CA HIS A 9 -9.56 -15.58 -35.41
C HIS A 9 -8.13 -15.48 -35.97
N PRO A 10 -7.46 -16.62 -36.25
CA PRO A 10 -6.09 -16.63 -36.76
C PRO A 10 -5.91 -15.87 -38.08
N ASN A 11 -6.98 -15.75 -38.86
CA ASN A 11 -7.00 -15.03 -40.14
C ASN A 11 -7.22 -13.52 -40.01
N GLN A 12 -7.39 -12.98 -38.79
CA GLN A 12 -7.60 -11.55 -38.58
C GLN A 12 -6.46 -10.94 -37.77
N ALA A 13 -5.98 -9.78 -38.23
CA ALA A 13 -5.03 -8.98 -37.48
C ALA A 13 -5.66 -8.50 -36.16
N ALA A 14 -4.92 -8.61 -35.06
CA ALA A 14 -5.35 -8.02 -33.81
C ALA A 14 -5.17 -6.50 -33.85
N VAL A 15 -6.19 -5.80 -33.35
CA VAL A 15 -6.22 -4.33 -33.28
C VAL A 15 -6.00 -3.82 -31.86
N ALA A 16 -6.12 -4.71 -30.87
CA ALA A 16 -5.97 -4.38 -29.45
C ALA A 16 -5.51 -5.61 -28.65
N ARG A 17 -5.14 -5.37 -27.39
CA ARG A 17 -4.89 -6.44 -26.40
C ARG A 17 -5.83 -6.30 -25.21
N CYS A 18 -6.28 -7.43 -24.68
CA CYS A 18 -7.10 -7.48 -23.49
C CYS A 18 -6.32 -6.97 -22.27
N VAL A 19 -6.85 -5.99 -21.54
CA VAL A 19 -6.18 -5.44 -20.35
C VAL A 19 -6.01 -6.48 -19.23
N THR A 20 -6.93 -7.44 -19.13
CA THR A 20 -6.92 -8.45 -18.05
C THR A 20 -5.93 -9.59 -18.31
N CYS A 21 -5.83 -10.08 -19.55
CA CYS A 21 -5.08 -11.29 -19.88
C CYS A 21 -4.03 -11.12 -21.00
N ASN A 22 -3.85 -9.89 -21.49
CA ASN A 22 -2.91 -9.50 -22.55
C ASN A 22 -3.06 -10.22 -23.89
N LYS A 23 -4.12 -11.03 -24.09
CA LYS A 23 -4.36 -11.71 -25.36
C LYS A 23 -4.71 -10.70 -26.47
N PRO A 24 -4.13 -10.87 -27.69
CA PRO A 24 -4.44 -10.05 -28.84
C PRO A 24 -5.84 -10.38 -29.40
N VAL A 25 -6.62 -9.35 -29.74
CA VAL A 25 -7.98 -9.47 -30.26
C VAL A 25 -8.25 -8.55 -31.45
N CYS A 26 -9.05 -9.03 -32.41
CA CYS A 26 -9.54 -8.23 -33.53
C CYS A 26 -10.71 -7.32 -33.10
N SER A 27 -11.15 -6.45 -34.01
CA SER A 27 -12.22 -5.47 -33.76
C SER A 27 -13.56 -6.11 -33.38
N SER A 28 -13.89 -7.29 -33.93
CA SER A 28 -15.13 -8.00 -33.63
C SER A 28 -15.11 -8.73 -32.28
N CYS A 29 -13.93 -9.15 -31.81
CA CYS A 29 -13.77 -9.75 -30.47
C CYS A 29 -13.50 -8.73 -29.36
N ALA A 30 -13.24 -7.47 -29.72
CA ALA A 30 -12.91 -6.41 -28.76
C ALA A 30 -14.16 -5.91 -28.02
N VAL A 31 -14.27 -6.27 -26.75
CA VAL A 31 -15.28 -5.72 -25.84
C VAL A 31 -14.72 -4.45 -25.21
N LYS A 32 -15.32 -3.28 -25.48
CA LYS A 32 -14.90 -2.00 -24.89
C LYS A 32 -15.73 -1.68 -23.64
N ALA A 33 -15.08 -1.32 -22.54
CA ALA A 33 -15.73 -0.82 -21.33
C ALA A 33 -14.79 0.14 -20.59
N SER A 34 -15.30 1.27 -20.13
CA SER A 34 -14.54 2.30 -19.38
C SER A 34 -13.20 2.69 -20.05
N GLY A 35 -13.20 2.86 -21.37
CA GLY A 35 -12.01 3.20 -22.16
C GLY A 35 -10.99 2.06 -22.33
N LYS A 36 -11.26 0.87 -21.80
CA LYS A 36 -10.38 -0.31 -21.88
C LYS A 36 -10.94 -1.36 -22.84
N THR A 37 -10.06 -2.20 -23.38
CA THR A 37 -10.43 -3.30 -24.29
C THR A 37 -10.23 -4.65 -23.62
N PHE A 38 -11.20 -5.55 -23.81
CA PHE A 38 -11.24 -6.88 -23.24
C PHE A 38 -11.53 -7.91 -24.34
N CYS A 39 -11.06 -9.15 -24.16
CA CYS A 39 -11.35 -10.25 -25.09
C CYS A 39 -12.71 -10.92 -24.84
N SER A 40 -13.33 -10.67 -23.68
CA SER A 40 -14.63 -11.24 -23.30
C SER A 40 -15.24 -10.47 -22.12
N GLY A 41 -16.54 -10.64 -21.90
CA GLY A 41 -17.24 -10.14 -20.71
C GLY A 41 -16.60 -10.64 -19.41
N ASN A 42 -16.18 -11.90 -19.36
CA ASN A 42 -15.53 -12.48 -18.18
C ASN A 42 -14.20 -11.77 -17.82
N CYS A 43 -13.42 -11.35 -18.82
CA CYS A 43 -12.20 -10.57 -18.58
C CYS A 43 -12.52 -9.16 -18.08
N ARG A 44 -13.58 -8.53 -18.62
CA ARG A 44 -14.08 -7.23 -18.13
C ARG A 44 -14.51 -7.33 -16.67
N ASP A 45 -15.31 -8.32 -16.33
CA ASP A 45 -15.87 -8.48 -14.98
C ASP A 45 -14.77 -8.82 -13.97
N ASN A 46 -13.79 -9.65 -14.35
CA ASN A 46 -12.60 -9.88 -13.53
C ASN A 46 -11.82 -8.59 -13.32
N HIS A 47 -11.60 -7.79 -14.36
CA HIS A 47 -10.89 -6.51 -14.23
C HIS A 47 -11.60 -5.57 -13.26
N ALA A 48 -12.94 -5.49 -13.32
CA ALA A 48 -13.73 -4.66 -12.43
C ALA A 48 -13.61 -5.11 -10.95
N LYS A 49 -13.64 -6.42 -10.69
CA LYS A 49 -13.47 -6.98 -9.34
C LYS A 49 -12.10 -6.64 -8.74
N PHE A 50 -11.03 -6.77 -9.52
CA PHE A 50 -9.67 -6.46 -9.04
C PHE A 50 -9.39 -4.96 -8.94
N ALA A 51 -10.01 -4.13 -9.78
CA ALA A 51 -9.89 -2.67 -9.68
C ALA A 51 -10.46 -2.16 -8.35
N GLY A 52 -11.66 -2.62 -7.96
CA GLY A 52 -12.26 -2.23 -6.68
C GLY A 52 -11.48 -2.72 -5.45
N TYR A 53 -10.75 -3.83 -5.57
CA TYR A 53 -9.95 -4.36 -4.45
C TYR A 53 -8.75 -3.48 -4.10
N LYS A 54 -8.10 -2.84 -5.10
CA LYS A 54 -6.96 -1.95 -4.85
C LYS A 54 -7.38 -0.69 -4.09
N GLU A 55 -8.47 -0.06 -4.51
CA GLU A 55 -8.96 1.19 -3.92
C GLU A 55 -9.33 1.02 -2.44
N SER A 56 -9.90 -0.13 -2.08
CA SER A 56 -10.32 -0.43 -0.71
C SER A 56 -9.14 -0.70 0.25
N LYS A 57 -8.05 -1.34 -0.22
CA LYS A 57 -6.86 -1.58 0.62
C LYS A 57 -6.03 -0.33 0.85
N GLU A 58 -5.91 0.54 -0.15
CA GLU A 58 -5.11 1.76 -0.02
C GLU A 58 -5.68 2.71 1.03
N GLY A 59 -7.01 2.86 1.09
CA GLY A 59 -7.68 3.65 2.14
C GLY A 59 -7.49 3.05 3.55
N LEU A 60 -7.66 1.74 3.70
CA LEU A 60 -7.51 1.06 5.00
C LEU A 60 -6.07 1.12 5.51
N ILE A 61 -5.09 0.81 4.66
CA ILE A 61 -3.67 0.76 5.04
C ILE A 61 -3.15 2.16 5.36
N ALA A 62 -3.55 3.19 4.60
CA ALA A 62 -3.20 4.58 4.90
C ALA A 62 -3.73 5.02 6.28
N SER A 63 -4.96 4.62 6.62
CA SER A 63 -5.56 4.92 7.91
C SER A 63 -4.83 4.20 9.07
N LEU A 64 -4.53 2.90 8.93
CA LEU A 64 -3.74 2.16 9.93
C LEU A 64 -2.34 2.75 10.12
N MET A 65 -1.66 3.12 9.04
CA MET A 65 -0.30 3.68 9.11
C MET A 65 -0.28 5.03 9.83
N SER A 66 -1.33 5.84 9.67
CA SER A 66 -1.48 7.12 10.36
C SER A 66 -1.62 6.91 11.87
N TYR A 67 -2.41 5.93 12.29
CA TYR A 67 -2.59 5.59 13.70
C TYR A 67 -1.32 5.00 14.33
N ALA A 68 -0.63 4.12 13.59
CA ALA A 68 0.63 3.52 14.04
C ALA A 68 1.71 4.59 14.31
N LYS A 69 1.83 5.61 13.44
CA LYS A 69 2.77 6.73 13.66
C LYS A 69 2.50 7.48 14.95
N LEU A 70 1.23 7.72 15.29
CA LEU A 70 0.83 8.42 16.52
C LEU A 70 1.23 7.60 17.75
N ILE A 71 0.92 6.30 17.77
CA ILE A 71 1.28 5.40 18.88
C ILE A 71 2.80 5.36 19.09
N VAL A 72 3.57 5.22 18.01
CA VAL A 72 5.04 5.21 18.08
C VAL A 72 5.57 6.53 18.63
N ALA A 73 5.05 7.67 18.18
CA ALA A 73 5.47 8.98 18.68
C ALA A 73 5.22 9.13 20.19
N LEU A 74 4.03 8.73 20.67
CA LEU A 74 3.71 8.77 22.11
C LEU A 74 4.59 7.81 22.93
N ALA A 75 4.86 6.61 22.43
CA ALA A 75 5.74 5.65 23.08
C ALA A 75 7.17 6.19 23.22
N VAL A 76 7.70 6.83 22.17
CA VAL A 76 9.02 7.47 22.20
C VAL A 76 9.06 8.63 23.19
N ILE A 77 8.06 9.52 23.17
CA ILE A 77 7.96 10.64 24.11
C ILE A 77 7.91 10.12 25.56
N GLY A 78 7.08 9.12 25.82
CA GLY A 78 6.97 8.48 27.14
C GLY A 78 8.29 7.86 27.59
N ALA A 79 8.99 7.14 26.71
CA ALA A 79 10.29 6.54 27.02
C ALA A 79 11.35 7.60 27.36
N ILE A 80 11.38 8.71 26.61
CA ILE A 80 12.29 9.83 26.88
C ILE A 80 11.96 10.48 28.23
N ALA A 81 10.68 10.72 28.53
CA ALA A 81 10.26 11.31 29.80
C ALA A 81 10.64 10.42 31.00
N VAL A 82 10.48 9.10 30.88
CA VAL A 82 10.90 8.14 31.92
C VAL A 82 12.43 8.14 32.08
N PHE A 83 13.18 8.13 30.98
CA PHE A 83 14.64 8.12 31.02
C PHE A 83 15.20 9.40 31.67
N VAL A 84 14.69 10.56 31.26
CA VAL A 84 15.07 11.87 31.83
C VAL A 84 14.63 11.95 33.30
N GLY A 85 13.39 11.57 33.60
CA GLY A 85 12.86 11.54 34.96
C GLY A 85 13.69 10.66 35.89
N ALA A 86 14.06 9.45 35.46
CA ALA A 86 14.93 8.56 36.22
C ALA A 86 16.31 9.17 36.48
N LYS A 87 16.93 9.83 35.50
CA LYS A 87 18.23 10.51 35.67
C LYS A 87 18.13 11.72 36.60
N VAL A 88 17.06 12.51 36.50
CA VAL A 88 16.81 13.70 37.35
C VAL A 88 16.49 13.29 38.79
N LEU A 89 15.63 12.30 39.01
CA LEU A 89 15.33 11.79 40.35
C LEU A 89 16.55 11.16 41.02
N HIS A 90 17.39 10.47 40.26
CA HIS A 90 18.60 9.82 40.77
C HIS A 90 19.77 10.80 41.00
N LEU A 91 19.66 12.05 40.51
CA LEU A 91 20.60 13.15 40.83
C LEU A 91 20.19 13.93 42.09
N GLY A 92 18.95 13.79 42.59
CA GLY A 92 18.49 14.46 43.81
C GLY A 92 18.85 13.74 45.11
N PHE A 93 19.05 12.41 45.09
CA PHE A 93 19.25 11.64 46.33
C PHE A 93 20.72 11.47 46.76
N CYS A 94 21.68 11.69 45.85
CA CYS A 94 23.09 11.41 46.11
C CYS A 94 23.92 12.62 46.59
N GLN A 95 23.38 13.84 46.59
CA GLN A 95 24.09 15.04 47.06
C GLN A 95 23.95 15.26 48.59
N SER A 96 23.00 14.58 49.26
CA SER A 96 22.74 14.75 50.70
C SER A 96 23.56 13.84 51.60
N ILE A 97 24.05 12.69 51.10
CA ILE A 97 24.92 11.79 51.91
C ILE A 97 26.36 12.29 51.96
N LEU A 98 26.86 12.92 50.90
CA LEU A 98 28.23 13.47 50.86
C LEU A 98 28.43 14.70 51.76
N LYS A 99 27.36 15.43 52.10
CA LYS A 99 27.43 16.55 53.06
C LYS A 99 27.42 16.11 54.53
N ILE A 100 27.00 14.88 54.84
CA ILE A 100 27.07 14.33 56.20
C ILE A 100 28.50 13.86 56.54
N PHE A 101 29.29 13.48 55.53
CA PHE A 101 30.65 12.93 55.71
C PHE A 101 31.80 13.89 55.42
N GLY A 102 31.54 15.19 55.23
CA GLY A 102 32.57 16.25 55.30
C GLY A 102 33.74 16.07 54.32
N PHE A 103 33.46 16.09 53.02
CA PHE A 103 34.44 16.37 51.96
C PHE A 103 33.94 17.50 51.07
#